data_AF-Q8H7F2-F1
#
_entry.id   AF-Q8H7F2-F1
#
_cell.length_a   1.000
_cell.length_b   1.000
_cell.length_c   1.000
_cell.angle_alpha   90.00
_cell.angle_beta   90.00
_cell.angle_gamma   90.00
#
_symmetry.space_group_name_H-M   'P 1'
#
loop_
_entity.id
_entity.type
_entity.pdbx_description
1 polymer ?
#
loop_
_entity_poly.entity_id
_entity_poly.type
_entity_poly.pdbx_seq_one_letter_code
_entity_poly.pdbx_strand_id
1 'polypeptide(L)'
;MSTPAESSDSKSKKDFSTPILERKKSPNRLVVDEAINDDNSVVSLHPATMEKLQLFRGDTILIKGKKRKDTVCIALADETCEEPKIRMNKVVRSNLRVRLGDVISVHQCP
;
A
#
# COMPACT_ATOMS: atom_id res chain seq x y z
N MET A 1 -48.82 -1.93 34.14
CA MET A 1 -47.39 -1.60 33.99
C MET A 1 -46.78 -2.69 33.12
N SER A 2 -46.79 -2.48 31.81
CA SER A 2 -46.37 -3.46 30.80
C SER A 2 -44.98 -3.07 30.30
N THR A 3 -43.99 -3.94 30.48
CA THR A 3 -42.64 -3.74 29.93
C THR A 3 -42.64 -3.96 28.42
N PRO A 4 -42.01 -3.09 27.60
CA PRO A 4 -41.73 -3.39 26.20
C PRO A 4 -40.49 -4.27 26.07
N ALA A 5 -40.58 -5.22 25.15
CA ALA A 5 -39.52 -6.11 24.73
C ALA A 5 -38.39 -5.39 23.97
N GLU A 6 -37.21 -5.97 24.13
CA GLU A 6 -35.93 -5.67 23.52
C GLU A 6 -35.91 -5.92 21.99
N SER A 7 -35.28 -5.03 21.22
CA SER A 7 -34.62 -5.26 19.90
C SER A 7 -34.11 -3.91 19.38
N SER A 8 -32.95 -3.73 18.74
CA SER A 8 -31.93 -4.64 18.23
C SER A 8 -30.66 -3.80 18.00
N ASP A 9 -29.57 -4.10 18.71
CA ASP A 9 -28.24 -3.58 18.38
C ASP A 9 -27.75 -4.36 17.16
N SER A 10 -27.68 -3.69 16.02
CA SER A 10 -27.28 -4.26 14.73
C SER A 10 -25.79 -4.61 14.72
N LYS A 11 -25.44 -5.73 15.37
CA LYS A 11 -24.17 -6.45 15.12
C LYS A 11 -24.20 -6.95 13.67
N SER A 12 -23.53 -6.21 12.80
CA SER A 12 -23.16 -6.65 11.45
C SER A 12 -22.61 -8.07 11.49
N LYS A 13 -23.35 -9.03 10.93
CA LYS A 13 -22.89 -10.41 10.70
C LYS A 13 -21.57 -10.34 9.92
N LYS A 14 -20.47 -10.80 10.52
CA LYS A 14 -19.21 -10.99 9.80
C LYS A 14 -19.38 -12.20 8.88
N ASP A 15 -19.29 -11.99 7.57
CA ASP A 15 -19.37 -13.06 6.58
C ASP A 15 -18.08 -13.88 6.59
N PHE A 16 -18.07 -14.95 7.39
CA PHE A 16 -16.95 -15.91 7.51
C PHE A 16 -16.65 -16.67 6.20
N SER A 17 -17.44 -16.49 5.15
CA SER A 17 -17.19 -17.03 3.81
C SER A 17 -16.16 -16.22 3.01
N THR A 18 -15.81 -14.99 3.41
CA THR A 18 -14.88 -14.11 2.68
C THR A 18 -13.60 -13.64 3.41
N PRO A 19 -13.12 -14.26 4.52
CA PRO A 19 -11.99 -13.73 5.29
C PRO A 19 -10.67 -13.67 4.50
N ILE A 20 -10.56 -14.43 3.41
CA ILE A 20 -9.40 -14.41 2.50
C ILE A 20 -9.42 -13.20 1.56
N LEU A 21 -10.61 -12.70 1.19
CA LEU A 21 -10.78 -11.53 0.32
C LEU A 21 -10.62 -10.22 1.08
N GLU A 22 -10.87 -10.20 2.38
CA GLU A 22 -10.62 -9.03 3.22
C GLU A 22 -9.14 -8.67 3.18
N ARG A 23 -8.86 -7.45 2.69
CA ARG A 23 -7.49 -6.96 2.58
C ARG A 23 -6.89 -6.79 3.96
N LYS A 24 -5.97 -7.68 4.32
CA LYS A 24 -5.17 -7.56 5.55
C LYS A 24 -4.50 -6.18 5.58
N LYS A 25 -4.80 -5.39 6.61
CA LYS A 25 -4.11 -4.13 6.89
C LYS A 25 -2.68 -4.47 7.31
N SER A 26 -1.72 -4.18 6.45
CA SER A 26 -0.29 -4.34 6.73
C SER A 26 0.40 -3.02 6.43
N PRO A 27 1.36 -2.57 7.26
CA PRO A 27 2.04 -1.28 7.08
C PRO A 27 2.77 -1.18 5.73
N ASN A 28 3.21 -2.31 5.19
CA ASN A 28 3.92 -2.42 3.91
C ASN A 28 3.02 -2.29 2.68
N ARG A 29 1.70 -2.12 2.84
CA ARG A 29 0.76 -2.00 1.73
C ARG A 29 0.50 -0.54 1.41
N LEU A 30 0.93 -0.13 0.22
CA LEU A 30 0.85 1.26 -0.23
C LEU A 30 0.02 1.36 -1.50
N VAL A 31 -0.64 2.49 -1.68
CA VAL A 31 -1.47 2.81 -2.85
C VAL A 31 -0.61 3.50 -3.90
N VAL A 32 -0.68 3.01 -5.14
CA VAL A 32 0.09 3.55 -6.25
C VAL A 32 -0.46 4.92 -6.65
N ASP A 33 0.43 5.91 -6.70
CA ASP A 33 0.16 7.27 -7.15
C ASP A 33 1.13 7.70 -8.26
N GLU A 34 0.82 8.81 -8.92
CA GLU A 34 1.62 9.34 -10.01
C GLU A 34 2.90 10.03 -9.49
N ALA A 35 4.04 9.70 -10.11
CA ALA A 35 5.31 10.35 -9.81
C ALA A 35 5.46 11.68 -10.54
N ILE A 36 6.13 12.62 -9.87
CA ILE A 36 6.56 13.90 -10.45
C ILE A 36 7.89 13.71 -11.23
N ASN A 37 8.71 12.75 -10.79
CA ASN A 37 9.97 12.38 -11.43
C ASN A 37 9.76 11.26 -12.48
N ASP A 38 10.52 11.30 -13.56
CA ASP A 38 10.48 10.30 -14.65
C ASP A 38 11.62 9.26 -14.59
N ASP A 39 12.38 9.24 -13.49
CA ASP A 39 13.39 8.21 -13.26
C ASP A 39 12.76 6.82 -13.06
N ASN A 40 13.22 5.85 -13.87
CA ASN A 40 12.73 4.47 -13.89
C ASN A 40 13.22 3.62 -12.71
N SER A 41 14.18 4.12 -11.94
CA SER A 41 14.82 3.41 -10.83
C SER A 41 14.37 3.93 -9.46
N VAL A 42 13.61 5.01 -9.41
CA VAL A 42 13.29 5.74 -8.17
C VAL A 42 11.80 5.69 -7.86
N VAL A 43 11.47 5.53 -6.59
CA VAL A 43 10.13 5.75 -6.06
C VAL A 43 10.16 6.69 -4.87
N SER A 44 9.07 7.43 -4.68
CA SER A 44 8.97 8.40 -3.60
C SER A 44 7.97 7.96 -2.55
N LEU A 45 8.38 8.09 -1.28
CA LEU A 45 7.61 7.72 -0.09
C LEU A 45 7.62 8.90 0.89
N HIS A 46 6.55 9.01 1.66
CA HIS A 46 6.53 9.96 2.77
C HIS A 46 7.58 9.55 3.84
N PRO A 47 8.33 10.50 4.43
CA PRO A 47 9.35 10.18 5.44
C PRO A 47 8.82 9.35 6.62
N ALA A 48 7.61 9.65 7.11
CA ALA A 48 6.99 8.88 8.19
C ALA A 48 6.67 7.43 7.80
N THR A 49 6.39 7.17 6.52
CA THR A 49 6.16 5.81 6.01
C THR A 49 7.48 5.06 5.87
N MET A 50 8.55 5.75 5.46
CA MET A 50 9.89 5.17 5.43
C MET A 50 10.34 4.76 6.84
N GLU A 51 10.16 5.62 7.84
CA GLU A 51 10.50 5.32 9.24
C GLU A 51 9.70 4.12 9.79
N LYS A 52 8.39 4.07 9.53
CA LYS A 52 7.54 2.92 9.91
C LYS A 52 8.01 1.60 9.29
N LEU A 53 8.56 1.66 8.08
CA LEU A 53 9.09 0.51 7.35
C LEU A 53 10.59 0.27 7.60
N GLN A 54 11.22 1.09 8.45
CA GLN A 54 12.66 1.06 8.73
C GLN A 54 13.52 1.17 7.47
N LEU A 55 13.06 1.97 6.51
CA LEU A 55 13.77 2.29 5.28
C LEU A 55 14.48 3.63 5.44
N PHE A 56 15.72 3.70 4.97
CA PHE A 56 16.47 4.94 4.88
C PHE A 56 16.44 5.50 3.46
N ARG A 57 16.77 6.79 3.34
CA ARG A 57 16.88 7.45 2.04
C ARG A 57 17.98 6.79 1.23
N GLY A 58 17.65 6.31 0.03
CA GLY A 58 18.59 5.63 -0.85
C GLY A 58 18.59 4.12 -0.72
N ASP A 59 17.76 3.54 0.15
CA ASP A 59 17.65 2.09 0.28
C ASP A 59 17.04 1.45 -0.97
N THR A 60 17.55 0.26 -1.28
CA THR A 60 17.03 -0.61 -2.32
C THR A 60 15.84 -1.40 -1.77
N ILE A 61 14.68 -1.25 -2.41
CA ILE A 61 13.44 -1.90 -1.99
C ILE A 61 12.91 -2.83 -3.06
N LEU A 62 12.38 -3.97 -2.62
CA LEU A 62 11.64 -4.92 -3.44
C LEU A 62 10.16 -4.58 -3.41
N ILE A 63 9.61 -4.24 -4.56
CA ILE A 63 8.21 -3.93 -4.75
C ILE A 63 7.51 -5.13 -5.39
N LYS A 64 6.47 -5.64 -4.75
CA LYS A 64 5.65 -6.74 -5.27
C LYS A 64 4.32 -6.20 -5.79
N GLY A 65 4.07 -6.43 -7.07
CA GLY A 65 2.89 -6.03 -7.81
C GLY A 65 1.90 -7.18 -8.03
N LYS A 66 1.12 -7.09 -9.11
CA LYS A 66 0.12 -8.10 -9.49
C LYS A 66 0.74 -9.18 -10.38
N LYS A 67 0.04 -10.31 -10.53
CA LYS A 67 0.45 -11.43 -11.41
C LYS A 67 1.91 -11.90 -11.18
N ARG A 68 2.34 -11.93 -9.90
CA ARG A 68 3.71 -12.31 -9.47
C ARG A 68 4.80 -11.51 -10.17
N LYS A 69 4.53 -10.24 -10.49
CA LYS A 69 5.53 -9.31 -10.98
C LYS A 69 6.11 -8.51 -9.84
N ASP A 70 7.42 -8.41 -9.84
CA ASP A 70 8.25 -7.70 -8.88
C ASP A 70 9.19 -6.76 -9.61
N THR A 71 9.64 -5.74 -8.90
CA THR A 71 10.60 -4.75 -9.39
C THR A 71 11.38 -4.22 -8.20
N VAL A 72 12.64 -3.88 -8.45
CA VAL A 72 13.52 -3.27 -7.45
C VAL A 72 13.67 -1.79 -7.78
N CYS A 73 13.53 -0.94 -6.77
CA CYS A 73 13.67 0.50 -6.91
C CYS A 73 14.42 1.09 -5.71
N ILE A 74 14.94 2.29 -5.87
CA ILE A 74 15.55 3.10 -4.82
C ILE A 74 14.47 3.96 -4.19
N ALA A 75 14.38 3.94 -2.86
CA ALA A 75 13.40 4.72 -2.12
C ALA A 75 13.95 6.13 -1.78
N LEU A 76 13.24 7.17 -2.18
CA LEU A 76 13.51 8.56 -1.81
C LEU A 76 12.39 9.14 -0.95
N ALA A 77 12.78 9.97 0.01
CA ALA A 77 11.85 10.71 0.87
C ALA A 77 11.24 11.90 0.10
N ASP A 78 9.92 12.05 0.18
CA ASP A 78 9.15 13.15 -0.40
C ASP A 78 8.01 13.55 0.56
N GLU A 79 8.09 14.76 1.13
CA GLU A 79 7.10 15.31 2.06
C GLU A 79 5.78 15.68 1.38
N THR A 80 5.77 15.83 0.05
CA THR A 80 4.56 16.16 -0.70
C THR A 80 3.70 14.92 -1.02
N CYS A 81 4.21 13.73 -0.74
CA CYS A 81 3.49 12.47 -0.89
C CYS A 81 2.68 12.15 0.37
N GLU A 82 1.46 11.64 0.21
CA GLU A 82 0.68 11.19 1.37
C GLU A 82 1.27 9.90 1.96
N GLU A 83 1.14 9.72 3.27
CA GLU A 83 1.64 8.53 3.99
C GLU A 83 1.22 7.17 3.40
N PRO A 84 -0.05 6.91 3.03
CA PRO A 84 -0.46 5.62 2.49
C PRO A 84 -0.11 5.42 1.01
N LYS A 85 0.51 6.40 0.37
CA LYS A 85 0.79 6.39 -1.07
C LYS A 85 2.27 6.15 -1.36
N ILE A 86 2.51 5.65 -2.56
CA ILE A 86 3.83 5.48 -3.15
C ILE A 86 3.78 6.00 -4.58
N ARG A 87 4.69 6.93 -4.88
CA ARG A 87 4.78 7.54 -6.21
C ARG A 87 5.78 6.77 -7.04
N MET A 88 5.35 6.39 -8.24
CA MET A 88 6.19 5.69 -9.21
C MET A 88 5.77 6.04 -10.63
N ASN A 89 6.74 6.07 -11.54
CA ASN A 89 6.50 6.44 -12.92
C ASN A 89 5.78 5.34 -13.72
N LYS A 90 5.45 5.63 -14.99
CA LYS A 90 4.70 4.71 -15.85
C LYS A 90 5.44 3.37 -16.10
N VAL A 91 6.77 3.41 -16.19
CA VAL A 91 7.59 2.22 -16.47
C VAL A 91 7.54 1.25 -15.30
N VAL A 92 7.73 1.73 -14.07
CA VAL A 92 7.65 0.91 -12.86
C VAL A 92 6.25 0.31 -12.70
N ARG A 93 5.17 1.07 -12.96
CA ARG A 93 3.79 0.55 -12.94
C ARG A 93 3.56 -0.56 -13.97
N SER A 94 4.11 -0.39 -15.18
CA SER A 94 4.03 -1.39 -16.25
C SER A 94 4.71 -2.69 -15.85
N ASN A 95 5.91 -2.61 -15.27
CA ASN A 95 6.67 -3.76 -14.79
C ASN A 95 5.88 -4.56 -13.74
N LEU A 96 5.27 -3.86 -12.78
CA LEU A 96 4.46 -4.44 -11.70
C LEU A 96 3.05 -4.86 -12.12
N ARG A 97 2.62 -4.53 -13.35
CA ARG A 97 1.26 -4.75 -13.88
C ARG A 97 0.16 -4.13 -13.00
N VAL A 98 0.39 -2.90 -12.55
CA VAL A 98 -0.54 -2.13 -11.69
C VAL A 98 -1.00 -0.84 -12.36
N ARG A 99 -2.11 -0.28 -11.87
CA ARG A 99 -2.67 1.01 -12.27
C ARG A 99 -2.64 1.98 -11.08
N LEU A 100 -2.90 3.26 -11.33
CA LEU A 100 -3.10 4.25 -10.25
C LEU A 100 -4.25 3.78 -9.33
N GLY A 101 -4.07 3.93 -8.02
CA GLY A 101 -5.03 3.46 -7.01
C GLY A 101 -4.93 1.96 -6.66
N ASP A 102 -4.11 1.18 -7.38
CA ASP A 102 -3.85 -0.20 -6.97
C ASP A 102 -3.00 -0.26 -5.70
N VAL A 103 -3.14 -1.35 -4.95
CA VAL A 103 -2.33 -1.59 -3.75
C VAL A 103 -1.19 -2.54 -4.07
N ILE A 104 0.02 -2.17 -3.68
CA ILE A 104 1.23 -2.97 -3.78
C ILE A 104 1.82 -3.24 -2.39
N SER A 105 2.81 -4.12 -2.31
CA SER A 105 3.58 -4.35 -1.08
C SER A 105 5.06 -4.06 -1.24
N VAL A 106 5.65 -3.37 -0.27
CA VAL A 106 7.06 -2.96 -0.26
C VAL A 106 7.83 -3.73 0.81
N HIS A 107 9.02 -4.20 0.46
CA HIS A 107 9.94 -4.89 1.37
C HIS A 107 11.36 -4.36 1.18
N GLN A 108 12.18 -4.40 2.22
CA GLN A 108 13.61 -4.16 2.06
C GLN A 108 14.22 -5.28 1.21
N CYS A 109 15.09 -4.91 0.26
CA CYS A 109 15.85 -5.87 -0.52
C CYS A 109 17.20 -6.09 0.18
N PRO A 110 17.54 -7.32 0.60
CA PRO A 110 18.88 -7.63 1.11
C PRO A 110 19.94 -7.56 0.02
#